data_AF-A0A927RBC1-F1
#
_entry.id   AF-A0A927RBC1-F1
#
_cell.length_a   1.000
_cell.length_b   1.000
_cell.length_c   1.000
_cell.angle_alpha   90.00
_cell.angle_beta   90.00
_cell.angle_gamma   90.00
#
_symmetry.space_group_name_H-M   'P 1'
#
loop_
_entity.id
_entity.type
_entity.pdbx_description
1 polymer ?
#
loop_
_entity_poly.entity_id
_entity_poly.type
_entity_poly.pdbx_seq_one_letter_code
_entity_poly.pdbx_strand_id
1 'polypeptide(L)'
;MDVEAFRALAPLCWRAPSAHNTQPWRLHYDTGAVRVGWDPADALPAADPTGRDLRLSLGAFVETCLVVAADAGLAVRFEADHCAEERRVGWLRGARRRYDTPFGAAGVRDRRTHRGRYLTGAGPEVVAAPAPRAALATQLGVAPERLLHVVRVGRPAMAAAPSARRRDAR
;
A
#
# COMPACT_ATOMS: atom_id res chain seq x y z
N MET A 1 7.55 -15.06 -13.42
CA MET A 1 7.98 -14.35 -12.19
C MET A 1 8.85 -15.30 -11.40
N ASP A 2 9.94 -14.84 -10.79
CA ASP A 2 10.61 -15.63 -9.76
C ASP A 2 9.74 -15.59 -8.48
N VAL A 3 8.94 -16.63 -8.30
CA VAL A 3 7.95 -16.71 -7.22
C VAL A 3 8.62 -16.88 -5.87
N GLU A 4 9.76 -17.58 -5.82
CA GLU A 4 10.49 -17.81 -4.57
C GLU A 4 11.22 -16.53 -4.13
N ALA A 5 11.86 -15.82 -5.06
CA ALA A 5 12.43 -14.51 -4.77
C ALA A 5 11.35 -13.52 -4.29
N PHE A 6 10.16 -13.52 -4.90
CA PHE A 6 9.05 -12.70 -4.41
C PHE A 6 8.54 -13.14 -3.02
N ARG A 7 8.43 -14.46 -2.77
CA ARG A 7 8.00 -15.00 -1.48
C ARG A 7 8.91 -14.55 -0.34
N ALA A 8 10.23 -14.49 -0.56
CA ALA A 8 11.18 -13.97 0.41
C ALA A 8 10.95 -12.49 0.78
N LEU A 9 10.32 -11.72 -0.10
CA LEU A 9 9.99 -10.31 0.12
C LEU A 9 8.64 -10.08 0.82
N ALA A 10 7.76 -11.09 0.87
CA ALA A 10 6.40 -10.96 1.40
C ALA A 10 6.31 -10.37 2.82
N PRO A 11 7.21 -10.71 3.78
CA PRO A 11 7.19 -10.10 5.11
C PRO A 11 7.36 -8.57 5.10
N LEU A 12 8.08 -8.03 4.12
CA LEU A 12 8.23 -6.59 3.95
C LEU A 12 6.96 -5.95 3.38
N CYS A 13 6.27 -6.65 2.48
CA CYS A 13 4.98 -6.24 1.91
C CYS A 13 3.87 -6.11 2.96
N TRP A 14 3.87 -6.94 4.01
CA TRP A 14 2.88 -6.88 5.10
C TRP A 14 2.95 -5.60 5.94
N ARG A 15 3.92 -4.71 5.66
CA ARG A 15 3.95 -3.35 6.21
C ARG A 15 3.01 -2.38 5.52
N ALA A 16 2.29 -2.80 4.49
CA ALA A 16 1.23 -2.03 3.90
C ALA A 16 0.23 -1.55 4.97
N PRO A 17 -0.29 -0.30 4.89
CA PRO A 17 -1.36 0.12 5.77
C PRO A 17 -2.65 -0.63 5.44
N SER A 18 -3.45 -0.90 6.47
CA SER A 18 -4.82 -1.41 6.33
C SER A 18 -5.75 -0.79 7.37
N ALA A 19 -7.03 -0.71 7.06
CA ALA A 19 -8.04 -0.23 8.00
C ALA A 19 -8.02 -1.09 9.27
N HIS A 20 -8.02 -0.44 10.43
CA HIS A 20 -7.86 -1.08 11.74
C HIS A 20 -6.67 -2.05 11.87
N ASN A 21 -5.71 -1.96 10.96
CA ASN A 21 -4.59 -2.91 10.86
C ASN A 21 -5.04 -4.38 10.73
N THR A 22 -6.19 -4.65 10.08
CA THR A 22 -6.72 -6.01 9.93
C THR A 22 -5.84 -6.91 9.07
N GLN A 23 -5.01 -6.32 8.20
CA GLN A 23 -4.08 -7.03 7.31
C GLN A 23 -4.82 -8.11 6.50
N PRO A 24 -5.81 -7.73 5.68
CA PRO A 24 -6.80 -8.67 5.15
C PRO A 24 -6.28 -9.51 3.99
N TRP A 25 -5.09 -9.21 3.47
CA TRP A 25 -4.52 -9.86 2.30
C TRP A 25 -4.26 -11.35 2.54
N ARG A 26 -4.49 -12.13 1.47
CA ARG A 26 -4.14 -13.55 1.35
C ARG A 26 -3.35 -13.74 0.08
N LEU A 27 -2.20 -14.40 0.19
CA LEU A 27 -1.32 -14.67 -0.94
C LEU A 27 -1.36 -16.17 -1.27
N HIS A 28 -1.73 -16.50 -2.50
CA HIS A 28 -1.60 -17.87 -2.98
C HIS A 28 -0.54 -17.90 -4.08
N TYR A 29 0.53 -18.65 -3.82
CA TYR A 29 1.66 -18.77 -4.73
C TYR A 29 1.35 -19.88 -5.73
N ASP A 30 1.34 -19.52 -7.01
CA ASP A 30 1.13 -20.42 -8.14
C ASP A 30 2.38 -20.43 -9.03
N THR A 31 2.39 -21.29 -10.04
CA THR A 31 3.48 -21.39 -11.01
C THR A 31 3.59 -20.08 -11.81
N GLY A 32 4.59 -19.28 -11.48
CA GLY A 32 4.92 -18.04 -12.20
C GLY A 32 4.07 -16.82 -11.85
N ALA A 33 3.15 -16.91 -10.89
CA ALA A 33 2.29 -15.81 -10.45
C ALA A 33 1.90 -15.95 -8.97
N VAL A 34 1.48 -14.85 -8.35
CA VAL A 34 0.92 -14.85 -6.99
C VAL A 34 -0.47 -14.26 -7.06
N ARG A 35 -1.49 -15.03 -6.65
CA ARG A 35 -2.84 -14.53 -6.48
C ARG A 35 -2.90 -13.67 -5.23
N VAL A 36 -3.49 -12.49 -5.36
CA VAL A 36 -3.81 -11.61 -4.23
C VAL A 36 -5.31 -11.70 -3.98
N GLY A 37 -5.67 -12.05 -2.75
CA GLY A 37 -7.04 -12.16 -2.29
C GLY A 37 -7.24 -11.61 -0.89
N TRP A 38 -8.38 -11.91 -0.28
CA TRP A 38 -8.66 -11.55 1.10
C TRP A 38 -9.40 -12.65 1.87
N ASP A 39 -9.37 -12.52 3.19
CA ASP A 39 -10.17 -13.32 4.11
C ASP A 39 -11.31 -12.49 4.70
N PRO A 40 -12.59 -12.91 4.54
CA PRO A 40 -13.72 -12.23 5.16
C PRO A 40 -13.64 -12.12 6.68
N ALA A 41 -12.88 -13.00 7.35
CA ALA A 41 -12.65 -12.90 8.79
C ALA A 41 -11.84 -11.64 9.19
N ASP A 42 -11.11 -11.06 8.24
CA ASP A 42 -10.35 -9.81 8.41
C ASP A 42 -11.09 -8.59 7.81
N ALA A 43 -12.33 -8.77 7.37
CA ALA A 43 -13.21 -7.69 6.96
C ALA A 43 -13.89 -7.03 8.18
N LEU A 44 -14.45 -5.85 7.97
CA LEU A 44 -15.06 -5.04 9.03
C LEU A 44 -16.52 -4.74 8.70
N PRO A 45 -17.44 -5.72 8.68
CA PRO A 45 -18.80 -5.52 8.16
C PRO A 45 -19.59 -4.41 8.87
N ALA A 46 -19.31 -4.15 10.15
CA ALA A 46 -19.95 -3.07 10.89
C ALA A 46 -19.36 -1.68 10.58
N ALA A 47 -18.04 -1.57 10.42
CA ALA A 47 -17.35 -0.29 10.20
C ALA A 47 -17.16 0.05 8.70
N ASP A 48 -17.14 -0.96 7.84
CA ASP A 48 -16.99 -0.88 6.39
C ASP A 48 -18.03 -1.79 5.70
N PRO A 49 -19.33 -1.44 5.75
CA PRO A 49 -20.40 -2.23 5.14
C PRO A 49 -20.30 -2.33 3.62
N THR A 50 -19.54 -1.41 2.99
CA THR A 50 -19.35 -1.39 1.52
C THR A 50 -18.12 -2.17 1.06
N GLY A 51 -17.25 -2.60 1.97
CA GLY A 51 -15.95 -3.18 1.67
C GLY A 51 -14.96 -2.20 1.02
N ARG A 52 -15.21 -0.89 1.10
CA ARG A 52 -14.36 0.14 0.50
C ARG A 52 -12.99 0.16 1.15
N ASP A 53 -12.95 0.15 2.48
CA ASP A 53 -11.71 0.20 3.24
C ASP A 53 -10.92 -1.10 3.09
N LEU A 54 -11.61 -2.23 2.99
CA LEU A 54 -11.01 -3.51 2.58
C LEU A 54 -10.30 -3.37 1.22
N ARG A 55 -11.00 -2.90 0.19
CA ARG A 55 -10.43 -2.74 -1.17
C ARG A 55 -9.28 -1.74 -1.20
N LEU A 56 -9.37 -0.64 -0.47
CA LEU A 56 -8.27 0.33 -0.34
C LEU A 56 -7.05 -0.28 0.36
N SER A 57 -7.27 -1.09 1.40
CA SER A 57 -6.20 -1.82 2.10
C SER A 57 -5.50 -2.83 1.17
N LEU A 58 -6.27 -3.56 0.34
CA LEU A 58 -5.73 -4.49 -0.65
C LEU A 58 -4.95 -3.76 -1.75
N GLY A 59 -5.44 -2.61 -2.22
CA GLY A 59 -4.72 -1.76 -3.17
C GLY A 59 -3.39 -1.24 -2.60
N ALA A 60 -3.40 -0.75 -1.36
CA ALA A 60 -2.19 -0.32 -0.67
C ALA A 60 -1.18 -1.47 -0.49
N PHE A 61 -1.68 -2.68 -0.24
CA PHE A 61 -0.87 -3.89 -0.17
C PHE A 61 -0.23 -4.26 -1.52
N VAL A 62 -1.02 -4.28 -2.60
CA VAL A 62 -0.52 -4.52 -3.97
C VAL A 62 0.57 -3.52 -4.33
N GLU A 63 0.34 -2.22 -4.10
CA GLU A 63 1.33 -1.18 -4.37
C GLU A 63 2.62 -1.39 -3.56
N THR A 64 2.49 -1.74 -2.29
CA THR A 64 3.65 -2.04 -1.43
C THR A 64 4.44 -3.23 -1.98
N CYS A 65 3.77 -4.29 -2.46
CA CYS A 65 4.43 -5.41 -3.12
C CYS A 65 5.23 -4.98 -4.35
N LEU A 66 4.66 -4.11 -5.19
CA LEU A 66 5.31 -3.61 -6.40
C LEU A 66 6.54 -2.74 -6.06
N VAL A 67 6.44 -1.86 -5.08
CA VAL A 67 7.55 -1.04 -4.57
C VAL A 67 8.68 -1.92 -4.04
N VAL A 68 8.35 -2.89 -3.19
CA VAL A 68 9.34 -3.80 -2.58
C VAL A 68 10.02 -4.68 -3.64
N ALA A 69 9.25 -5.21 -4.60
CA ALA A 69 9.78 -6.00 -5.70
C ALA A 69 10.73 -5.16 -6.58
N ALA A 70 10.33 -3.94 -6.94
CA ALA A 70 11.16 -3.05 -7.77
C ALA A 70 12.49 -2.68 -7.08
N ASP A 71 12.45 -2.37 -5.78
CA ASP A 71 13.63 -2.07 -4.95
C ASP A 71 14.60 -3.26 -4.87
N ALA A 72 14.04 -4.48 -4.79
CA ALA A 72 14.81 -5.74 -4.83
C ALA A 72 15.26 -6.15 -6.24
N GLY A 73 14.97 -5.36 -7.27
CA GLY A 73 15.36 -5.65 -8.66
C GLY A 73 14.41 -6.55 -9.44
N LEU A 74 13.29 -7.00 -8.85
CA LEU A 74 12.31 -7.85 -9.50
C LEU A 74 11.34 -7.04 -10.38
N ALA A 75 11.14 -7.49 -11.61
CA ALA A 75 10.13 -6.93 -12.51
C ALA A 75 8.78 -7.65 -12.31
N VAL A 76 7.91 -7.02 -11.52
CA VAL A 76 6.56 -7.50 -11.21
C VAL A 76 5.54 -6.46 -11.65
N ARG A 77 4.39 -6.92 -12.17
CA ARG A 77 3.20 -6.10 -12.43
C ARG A 77 2.00 -6.67 -11.71
N PHE A 78 1.01 -5.83 -11.46
CA PHE A 78 -0.32 -6.25 -11.03
C PHE A 78 -1.28 -6.33 -12.21
N GLU A 79 -2.04 -7.41 -12.28
CA GLU A 79 -3.15 -7.61 -13.21
C GLU A 79 -4.44 -7.71 -12.39
N ALA A 80 -5.31 -6.71 -12.55
CA ALA A 80 -6.61 -6.70 -11.88
C ALA A 80 -7.50 -7.80 -12.45
N ASP A 81 -8.09 -8.60 -11.55
CA ASP A 81 -9.00 -9.70 -11.88
C ASP A 81 -9.87 -9.94 -10.65
N HIS A 82 -10.74 -8.96 -10.38
CA HIS A 82 -11.58 -8.96 -9.19
C HIS A 82 -12.70 -10.00 -9.34
N CYS A 83 -12.78 -10.93 -8.39
CA CYS A 83 -13.85 -11.91 -8.27
C CYS A 83 -14.22 -12.06 -6.79
N ALA A 84 -15.47 -11.75 -6.45
CA ALA A 84 -15.94 -11.72 -5.07
C ALA A 84 -16.11 -13.13 -4.50
N GLU A 85 -16.59 -14.05 -5.33
CA GLU A 85 -16.83 -15.46 -5.03
C GLU A 85 -15.52 -16.14 -4.64
N GLU A 86 -14.47 -15.91 -5.43
CA GLU A 86 -13.11 -16.44 -5.24
C GLU A 86 -12.25 -15.59 -4.29
N ARG A 87 -12.82 -14.50 -3.76
CA ARG A 87 -12.14 -13.54 -2.86
C ARG A 87 -10.79 -13.10 -3.41
N ARG A 88 -10.76 -12.77 -4.70
CA ARG A 88 -9.56 -12.42 -5.47
C ARG A 88 -9.66 -10.96 -5.92
N VAL A 89 -8.58 -10.21 -5.73
CA VAL A 89 -8.44 -8.85 -6.30
C VAL A 89 -7.63 -8.86 -7.60
N GLY A 90 -6.71 -9.81 -7.75
CA GLY A 90 -5.94 -9.98 -8.97
C GLY A 90 -4.67 -10.80 -8.78
N TRP A 91 -3.70 -10.56 -9.64
CA TRP A 91 -2.47 -11.34 -9.74
C TRP A 91 -1.23 -10.46 -9.79
N LEU A 92 -0.20 -10.84 -9.04
CA LEU A 92 1.17 -10.37 -9.25
C LEU A 92 1.85 -11.31 -10.24
N ARG A 93 2.31 -10.77 -11.36
CA ARG A 93 2.96 -11.53 -12.44
C ARG A 93 4.28 -10.91 -12.84
N GLY A 94 5.10 -11.69 -13.55
CA GLY A 94 6.35 -11.20 -14.12
C GLY A 94 6.08 -10.11 -15.17
N ALA A 95 6.91 -9.08 -15.16
CA ALA A 95 6.85 -7.97 -16.11
C ALA A 95 8.17 -7.84 -16.88
N ARG A 96 8.15 -7.07 -17.98
CA ARG A 96 9.36 -6.75 -18.76
C ARG A 96 10.21 -5.66 -18.12
N ARG A 97 9.59 -4.79 -17.34
CA ARG A 97 10.23 -3.65 -16.65
C ARG A 97 9.84 -3.69 -15.18
N ARG A 98 10.73 -3.19 -14.33
CA ARG A 98 10.42 -2.93 -12.93
C ARG A 98 9.29 -1.91 -12.84
N TYR A 99 8.49 -2.03 -11.79
CA TYR A 99 7.46 -1.05 -11.49
C TYR A 99 8.13 0.32 -11.31
N ASP A 100 7.65 1.31 -12.05
CA ASP A 100 8.20 2.67 -12.02
C ASP A 100 7.66 3.39 -10.80
N THR A 101 8.53 3.62 -9.82
CA THR A 101 8.15 4.21 -8.55
C THR A 101 9.33 4.98 -7.95
N PRO A 102 9.08 6.15 -7.36
CA PRO A 102 10.11 6.90 -6.62
C PRO A 102 10.28 6.38 -5.18
N PHE A 103 9.50 5.38 -4.78
CA PHE A 103 9.55 4.80 -3.43
C PHE A 103 10.44 3.56 -3.39
N GLY A 104 11.04 3.31 -2.23
CA GLY A 104 11.88 2.13 -2.00
C GLY A 104 11.51 1.40 -0.71
N ALA A 105 12.17 0.25 -0.48
CA ALA A 105 11.91 -0.61 0.67
C ALA A 105 12.18 0.10 2.00
N ALA A 106 13.17 1.00 2.06
CA ALA A 106 13.44 1.81 3.25
C ALA A 106 12.20 2.64 3.66
N GLY A 107 11.55 3.29 2.70
CA GLY A 107 10.31 4.03 2.93
C GLY A 107 9.19 3.14 3.49
N VAL A 108 9.03 1.91 2.96
CA VAL A 108 8.09 0.91 3.48
C VAL A 108 8.46 0.50 4.92
N ARG A 109 9.75 0.32 5.23
CA ARG A 109 10.25 -0.02 6.57
C ARG A 109 10.08 1.11 7.57
N ASP A 110 10.12 2.36 7.14
CA ASP A 110 10.15 3.53 8.03
C ASP A 110 8.80 4.20 8.19
N ARG A 111 7.87 4.01 7.24
CA ARG A 111 6.50 4.54 7.31
C ARG A 111 5.80 4.11 8.61
N ARG A 112 5.15 5.05 9.27
CA ARG A 112 4.31 4.80 10.45
C ARG A 112 2.98 5.54 10.32
N THR A 113 1.98 5.07 11.06
CA THR A 113 0.75 5.84 11.29
C THR A 113 0.93 6.64 12.58
N HIS A 114 0.97 7.96 12.48
CA HIS A 114 1.04 8.84 13.65
C HIS A 114 -0.30 9.54 13.86
N ARG A 115 -0.92 9.30 15.03
CA ARG A 115 -2.19 9.90 15.46
C ARG A 115 -2.02 10.96 16.55
N GLY A 116 -0.77 11.25 16.92
CA GLY A 116 -0.44 12.25 17.93
C GLY A 116 -0.36 13.66 17.36
N ARG A 117 0.11 14.58 18.20
CA ARG A 117 0.29 15.98 17.83
C ARG A 117 1.38 16.13 16.76
N TYR A 118 1.09 16.93 15.74
CA TYR A 118 2.10 17.42 14.80
C TYR A 118 2.58 18.80 15.27
N LEU A 119 3.89 19.03 15.21
CA LEU A 119 4.49 20.35 15.31
C LEU A 119 4.01 21.15 14.11
N THR A 120 3.19 22.15 14.35
CA THR A 120 2.77 23.09 13.31
C THR A 120 3.97 23.97 12.95
N GLY A 121 4.57 23.75 11.78
CA GLY A 121 4.96 24.90 10.96
C GLY A 121 3.69 25.61 10.47
N ALA A 122 3.77 26.88 10.06
CA ALA A 122 2.67 27.76 9.63
C ALA A 122 1.36 27.03 9.25
N GLY A 123 0.50 26.75 10.25
CA GLY A 123 -0.85 26.16 10.14
C GLY A 123 -0.99 24.82 9.37
N PRO A 124 -2.06 24.03 9.62
CA PRO A 124 -2.55 23.09 8.61
C PRO A 124 -3.13 23.92 7.45
N GLU A 125 -2.28 24.34 6.52
CA GLU A 125 -2.77 24.87 5.26
C GLU A 125 -3.31 23.68 4.46
N VAL A 126 -4.63 23.68 4.19
CA VAL A 126 -5.13 22.90 3.05
C VAL A 126 -4.25 23.32 1.88
N VAL A 127 -3.61 22.35 1.24
CA VAL A 127 -2.80 22.60 0.06
C VAL A 127 -3.78 22.85 -1.09
N ALA A 128 -4.44 24.00 -1.04
CA ALA A 128 -5.29 24.54 -2.09
C ALA A 128 -4.43 25.24 -3.16
N ALA A 129 -3.18 25.58 -2.83
CA ALA A 129 -2.26 26.20 -3.77
C ALA A 129 -1.85 25.22 -4.90
N PRO A 130 -1.96 25.63 -6.18
CA PRO A 130 -1.66 24.77 -7.34
C PRO A 130 -0.23 24.22 -7.38
N ALA A 131 0.76 25.01 -6.93
CA ALA A 131 2.17 24.63 -7.00
C ALA A 131 2.54 23.41 -6.13
N PRO A 132 2.18 23.36 -4.83
CA PRO A 132 2.43 22.16 -4.03
C PRO A 132 1.60 20.93 -4.46
N ARG A 133 0.44 21.13 -5.08
CA ARG A 133 -0.34 20.04 -5.70
C ARG A 133 0.38 19.45 -6.93
N ALA A 134 0.86 20.30 -7.83
CA ALA A 134 1.62 19.86 -9.01
C ALA A 134 2.91 19.14 -8.63
N ALA A 135 3.67 19.69 -7.66
CA ALA A 135 4.88 19.05 -7.15
C ALA A 135 4.59 17.66 -6.55
N LEU A 136 3.52 17.53 -5.75
CA LEU A 136 3.11 16.25 -5.20
C LEU A 136 2.66 15.28 -6.29
N ALA A 137 1.91 15.75 -7.29
CA ALA A 137 1.44 14.95 -8.41
C ALA A 137 2.61 14.38 -9.22
N THR A 138 3.62 15.21 -9.53
CA THR A 138 4.87 14.79 -10.17
C THR A 138 5.60 13.75 -9.33
N GLN A 139 5.73 13.98 -8.02
CA GLN A 139 6.38 13.02 -7.12
C GLN A 139 5.60 11.70 -7.02
N LEU A 140 4.29 11.71 -7.15
CA LEU A 140 3.44 10.51 -7.08
C LEU A 140 3.24 9.83 -8.45
N GLY A 141 3.71 10.44 -9.56
CA GLY A 141 3.44 9.93 -10.90
C GLY A 141 1.95 9.91 -11.27
N VAL A 142 1.15 10.82 -10.71
CA VAL A 142 -0.30 10.92 -10.98
C VAL A 142 -0.66 12.29 -11.53
N ALA A 143 -1.76 12.38 -12.28
CA ALA A 143 -2.25 13.66 -12.74
C ALA A 143 -2.78 14.51 -11.54
N PRO A 144 -2.46 15.82 -11.45
CA PRO A 144 -2.82 16.66 -10.31
C PRO A 144 -4.31 16.62 -9.96
N GLU A 145 -5.21 16.57 -10.94
CA GLU A 145 -6.66 16.49 -10.78
C GLU A 145 -7.13 15.25 -10.00
N ARG A 146 -6.33 14.18 -9.95
CA ARG A 146 -6.65 12.97 -9.18
C ARG A 146 -6.40 13.12 -7.67
N LEU A 147 -5.72 14.18 -7.23
CA LEU A 147 -5.41 14.42 -5.81
C LEU A 147 -6.57 15.11 -5.07
N LEU A 148 -7.62 14.40 -4.67
CA LEU A 148 -8.85 15.06 -4.17
C LEU A 148 -8.65 15.95 -2.93
N HIS A 149 -7.94 15.46 -1.90
CA HIS A 149 -7.71 16.21 -0.65
C HIS A 149 -6.24 16.13 -0.26
N VAL A 150 -5.52 17.27 -0.31
CA VAL A 150 -4.12 17.37 0.11
C VAL A 150 -4.04 18.33 1.29
N VAL A 151 -3.54 17.84 2.42
CA VAL A 151 -3.30 18.64 3.62
C VAL A 151 -1.83 18.53 3.96
N ARG A 152 -1.15 19.67 4.08
CA ARG A 152 0.20 19.69 4.63
C ARG A 152 0.06 19.68 6.15
N VAL A 153 0.42 18.56 6.74
CA VAL A 153 0.67 18.48 8.18
C VAL A 153 2.16 18.68 8.43
N GLY A 154 2.51 19.31 9.55
CA GLY A 154 3.91 19.53 9.92
C GLY A 154 4.64 18.23 10.27
N ARG A 155 5.69 18.31 11.09
CA ARG A 155 6.41 17.10 11.56
C ARG A 155 5.72 16.51 12.79
N PRO A 156 5.65 15.18 12.97
CA PRO A 156 5.11 14.60 14.20
C PRO A 156 5.96 15.06 15.40
N ALA A 157 5.32 15.46 16.50
CA ALA A 157 6.02 15.95 17.70
C ALA A 157 6.80 14.85 18.43
N MET A 158 6.43 13.59 18.20
CA MET A 158 7.12 12.41 18.71
C MET A 158 7.16 11.32 17.65
N ALA A 159 8.12 10.42 17.75
CA ALA A 159 8.14 9.22 16.92
C ALA A 159 6.89 8.36 17.17
N ALA A 160 6.30 7.80 16.12
CA ALA A 160 5.23 6.81 16.26
C ALA A 160 5.82 5.43 16.59
N ALA A 161 5.17 4.73 17.52
CA ALA A 161 5.49 3.34 17.79
C ALA A 161 5.31 2.45 16.54
N PRO A 162 6.09 1.38 16.37
CA PRO A 162 5.85 0.41 15.30
C PRO A 162 4.46 -0.21 15.41
N SER A 163 3.75 -0.30 14.28
CA SER A 163 2.49 -1.05 14.23
C SER A 163 2.75 -2.55 14.41
N ALA A 164 1.89 -3.20 15.19
CA ALA A 164 1.86 -4.66 15.30
C ALA A 164 1.63 -5.29 13.93
N ARG A 165 2.26 -6.44 13.66
CA ARG A 165 2.15 -7.15 12.38
C ARG A 165 1.82 -8.61 12.64
N ARG A 166 0.99 -9.18 11.77
CA ARG A 166 0.85 -10.64 11.69
C ARG A 166 2.16 -11.19 11.16
N ARG A 167 2.63 -12.27 11.79
CA ARG A 167 3.91 -12.91 11.44
C ARG A 167 3.80 -13.82 10.22
N ASP A 168 2.57 -14.14 9.83
CA ASP A 168 2.26 -14.98 8.68
C ASP A 168 1.11 -14.33 7.89
N ALA A 169 1.28 -14.17 6.59
CA ALA A 169 0.12 -14.14 5.69
C ALA A 169 -0.39 -15.57 5.61
N ARG A 170 -1.57 -15.82 6.19
CA ARG A 170 -2.28 -17.09 6.00
C ARG A 170 -2.68 -17.25 4.53
#